data_AF-D2BIN4-F1
#
_entry.id   AF-D2BIN4-F1
#
_cell.length_a   1.000
_cell.length_b   1.000
_cell.length_c   1.000
_cell.angle_alpha   90.00
_cell.angle_beta   90.00
_cell.angle_gamma   90.00
#
_symmetry.space_group_name_H-M   'P 1'
#
loop_
_entity.id
_entity.type
_entity.pdbx_description
1 polymer ?
#
loop_
_entity_poly.entity_id
_entity_poly.type
_entity_poly.pdbx_seq_one_letter_code
_entity_poly.pdbx_strand_id
1 'polypeptide(L)'
;MSIKYSSGLGHIYLKDVDKPLADVQYNLMETNSSQYTSAKWWGEITSAKELKPSEYIFETEDGRKGSVVISLTNPPGRKLPKYRYLVNGRGSLGNLRSKHGIKKPGTP
;
A
#
# COMPACT_ATOMS: atom_id res chain seq x y z
N MET A 1 -13.36 -10.50 13.55
CA MET A 1 -12.32 -9.90 12.69
C MET A 1 -11.24 -9.33 13.58
N SER A 2 -9.96 -9.58 13.29
CA SER A 2 -8.85 -8.93 13.99
C SER A 2 -8.27 -7.82 13.14
N ILE A 3 -8.00 -6.66 13.75
CA ILE A 3 -7.29 -5.54 13.13
C ILE A 3 -5.84 -5.60 13.59
N LYS A 4 -4.91 -5.52 12.64
CA LYS A 4 -3.48 -5.40 12.89
C LYS A 4 -3.05 -3.97 12.58
N TYR A 5 -2.13 -3.45 13.39
CA TYR A 5 -1.54 -2.13 13.19
C TYR A 5 -0.07 -2.33 12.83
N SER A 6 0.38 -1.64 11.79
CA SER A 6 1.78 -1.67 11.34
C SER A 6 2.26 -0.25 11.03
N SER A 7 3.50 0.04 11.36
CA SER A 7 4.14 1.31 11.03
C SER A 7 5.59 1.06 10.65
N GLY A 8 6.18 1.99 9.90
CA GLY A 8 7.56 1.83 9.42
C GLY A 8 7.88 2.72 8.23
N LEU A 9 8.92 2.34 7.50
CA LEU A 9 9.34 3.00 6.27
C LEU A 9 8.95 2.15 5.06
N GLY A 10 8.70 2.81 3.93
CA GLY A 10 8.35 2.15 2.69
C GLY A 10 8.62 3.03 1.49
N HIS A 11 8.24 2.52 0.33
CA HIS A 11 8.48 3.12 -0.97
C HIS A 11 7.18 3.17 -1.76
N ILE A 12 6.97 4.28 -2.47
CA ILE A 12 5.88 4.45 -3.42
C ILE A 12 6.44 4.37 -4.83
N TYR A 13 5.81 3.57 -5.68
CA TYR A 13 6.14 3.40 -7.09
C TYR A 13 4.96 3.79 -7.96
N LEU A 14 5.25 4.31 -9.15
CA LEU A 14 4.24 4.39 -10.19
C LEU A 14 3.91 2.97 -10.67
N LYS A 15 2.65 2.74 -11.04
CA LYS A 15 2.23 1.52 -11.73
C LYS A 15 3.11 1.37 -12.97
N ASP A 16 3.81 0.25 -13.10
CA ASP A 16 4.70 -0.09 -14.22
C ASP A 16 6.10 0.56 -14.21
N VAL A 17 6.53 1.15 -13.09
CA VAL A 17 7.89 1.70 -12.95
C VAL A 17 8.61 1.05 -11.78
N ASP A 18 9.74 0.37 -12.06
CA ASP A 18 10.55 -0.31 -11.03
C ASP A 18 11.38 0.65 -10.16
N LYS A 19 11.44 1.93 -10.51
CA LYS A 19 12.13 2.96 -9.74
C LYS A 19 11.19 3.58 -8.69
N PRO A 20 11.60 3.66 -7.41
CA PRO A 20 10.79 4.31 -6.39
C PRO A 20 10.61 5.80 -6.72
N LEU A 21 9.36 6.26 -6.64
CA LEU A 21 8.98 7.64 -6.84
C LEU A 21 9.27 8.49 -5.60
N ALA A 22 9.07 7.91 -4.41
CA ALA A 22 9.27 8.55 -3.11
C ALA A 22 9.45 7.52 -1.98
N ASP A 23 10.31 7.87 -1.03
CA ASP A 23 10.42 7.19 0.26
C ASP A 23 9.41 7.79 1.24
N VAL A 24 8.75 6.92 2.00
CA VAL A 24 7.63 7.32 2.84
C VAL A 24 7.66 6.66 4.21
N GLN A 25 7.12 7.36 5.20
CA GLN A 25 6.78 6.78 6.50
C GLN A 25 5.29 6.43 6.50
N TYR A 26 4.92 5.25 7.00
CA TYR A 26 3.53 4.80 7.01
C TYR A 26 3.04 4.44 8.42
N ASN A 27 1.71 4.56 8.59
CA ASN A 27 0.95 3.96 9.68
C ASN A 27 -0.29 3.30 9.06
N LEU A 28 -0.38 1.98 9.11
CA LEU A 28 -1.39 1.18 8.44
C LEU A 28 -2.20 0.34 9.44
N MET A 29 -3.44 0.10 9.04
CA MET A 29 -4.38 -0.82 9.64
C MET A 29 -4.67 -1.91 8.62
N GLU A 30 -4.58 -3.17 9.01
CA GLU A 30 -4.79 -4.33 8.15
C GLU A 30 -5.83 -5.27 8.77
N THR A 31 -6.77 -5.78 7.97
CA THR A 31 -7.70 -6.83 8.38
C THR A 31 -7.30 -8.17 7.80
N ASN A 32 -7.43 -9.23 8.60
CA ASN A 32 -7.30 -10.58 8.07
C ASN A 32 -8.49 -10.91 7.15
N SER A 33 -8.25 -11.69 6.10
CA SER A 33 -9.32 -12.29 5.30
C SER A 33 -10.09 -13.32 6.12
N SER A 34 -11.34 -13.53 5.74
CA SER A 34 -12.19 -14.63 6.22
C SER A 34 -12.86 -15.31 5.02
N GLN A 35 -13.60 -16.39 5.26
CA GLN A 35 -14.42 -17.02 4.22
C GLN A 35 -15.51 -16.10 3.64
N TYR A 36 -15.86 -15.02 4.35
CA TYR A 36 -16.90 -14.07 3.93
C TYR A 36 -16.36 -12.71 3.47
N THR A 37 -15.12 -12.36 3.83
CA THR A 37 -14.59 -11.00 3.62
C THR A 37 -13.13 -11.03 3.19
N SER A 38 -12.80 -10.28 2.14
CA SER A 38 -11.40 -10.08 1.74
C SER A 38 -10.63 -9.25 2.77
N ALA A 39 -9.32 -9.52 2.89
CA ALA A 39 -8.40 -8.66 3.62
C ALA A 39 -8.40 -7.25 3.02
N LYS A 40 -8.31 -6.25 3.88
CA LYS A 40 -8.22 -4.84 3.50
C LYS A 40 -7.12 -4.19 4.30
N TRP A 41 -6.57 -3.11 3.76
CA TRP A 41 -5.62 -2.28 4.49
C TRP A 41 -5.81 -0.81 4.13
N TRP A 42 -5.58 0.08 5.09
CA TRP A 42 -5.73 1.52 4.95
C TRP A 42 -4.91 2.23 6.00
N GLY A 43 -4.77 3.55 5.90
CA GLY A 43 -4.10 4.33 6.92
C GLY A 43 -3.53 5.61 6.36
N GLU A 44 -2.30 5.91 6.76
CA GLU A 44 -1.63 7.17 6.44
C GLU A 44 -0.22 6.96 5.92
N ILE A 45 0.17 7.82 4.99
CA ILE A 45 1.52 7.88 4.42
C ILE A 45 2.02 9.32 4.49
N THR A 46 3.27 9.48 4.93
CA THR A 46 3.98 10.77 4.97
C THR A 46 5.17 10.74 4.02
N SER A 47 5.28 11.74 3.15
CA SER A 47 6.33 11.86 2.13
C SER A 47 6.99 13.24 2.18
N ALA A 48 8.30 13.32 1.92
CA ALA A 48 8.98 14.59 1.71
C ALA A 48 8.67 15.20 0.33
N LYS A 49 8.19 14.36 -0.61
CA LYS A 49 7.85 14.74 -1.97
C LYS A 49 6.34 14.73 -2.17
N GLU A 50 5.84 15.70 -2.90
CA GLU A 50 4.42 15.76 -3.26
C GLU A 50 4.06 14.60 -4.21
N LEU A 51 3.08 13.80 -3.80
CA LEU A 51 2.43 12.77 -4.59
C LEU A 51 1.13 13.32 -5.15
N LYS A 52 0.88 13.06 -6.44
CA LYS A 52 -0.38 13.43 -7.09
C LYS A 52 -1.48 12.44 -6.68
N PRO A 53 -2.75 12.85 -6.63
CA PRO A 53 -3.84 11.90 -6.41
C PRO A 53 -3.90 10.87 -7.56
N SER A 54 -3.60 9.61 -7.27
CA SER A 54 -3.58 8.51 -8.25
C SER A 54 -3.51 7.14 -7.58
N GLU A 55 -3.50 6.09 -8.40
CA GLU A 55 -3.17 4.73 -7.98
C GLU A 55 -1.65 4.50 -8.07
N TYR A 56 -1.07 3.97 -7.00
CA TYR A 56 0.35 3.67 -6.87
C TYR A 56 0.56 2.23 -6.40
N ILE A 57 1.80 1.75 -6.50
CA ILE A 57 2.26 0.56 -5.77
C ILE A 57 2.99 1.04 -4.51
N PHE A 58 2.60 0.49 -3.37
CA PHE A 58 3.27 0.71 -2.09
C PHE A 58 4.02 -0.56 -1.72
N GLU A 59 5.25 -0.37 -1.24
CA GLU A 59 6.12 -1.42 -0.71
C GLU A 59 6.60 -1.05 0.69
N THR A 60 6.41 -1.93 1.66
CA THR A 60 6.98 -1.79 3.01
C THR A 60 8.45 -2.18 3.01
N GLU A 61 9.21 -1.73 4.01
CA GLU A 61 10.62 -2.12 4.20
C GLU A 61 10.85 -3.64 4.29
N ASP A 62 9.86 -4.40 4.74
CA ASP A 62 9.88 -5.87 4.80
C ASP A 62 9.56 -6.55 3.44
N GLY A 63 9.34 -5.78 2.38
CA GLY A 63 9.15 -6.25 1.00
C GLY A 63 7.70 -6.61 0.63
N ARG A 64 6.71 -6.40 1.52
CA ARG A 64 5.30 -6.57 1.16
C ARG A 64 4.86 -5.44 0.23
N LYS A 65 4.19 -5.80 -0.87
CA LYS A 65 3.72 -4.85 -1.88
C LYS A 65 2.20 -4.90 -2.02
N GLY A 66 1.60 -3.77 -2.38
CA GLY A 66 0.17 -3.67 -2.67
C GLY A 66 -0.20 -2.43 -3.46
N SER A 67 -1.28 -2.51 -4.22
CA SER A 67 -1.83 -1.32 -4.89
C SER A 67 -2.55 -0.44 -3.89
N VAL A 68 -2.35 0.87 -4.01
CA VAL A 68 -2.89 1.86 -3.08
C VAL A 68 -3.41 3.07 -3.83
N VAL A 69 -4.55 3.60 -3.38
CA VAL A 69 -5.07 4.88 -3.86
C VAL A 69 -4.73 5.94 -2.84
N ILE A 70 -4.00 6.96 -3.28
CA ILE A 70 -3.59 8.11 -2.46
C ILE A 70 -4.56 9.26 -2.71
N SER A 71 -5.22 9.70 -1.64
CA SER A 71 -6.05 10.91 -1.66
C SER A 71 -5.30 12.04 -0.95
N LEU A 72 -5.22 13.22 -1.58
CA LEU A 72 -4.62 14.40 -0.96
C LEU A 72 -5.46 14.82 0.25
N THR A 73 -4.84 14.98 1.43
CA THR A 73 -5.50 15.61 2.59
C THR A 73 -5.08 17.06 2.80
N ASN A 74 -4.07 17.55 2.07
CA ASN A 74 -3.56 18.90 2.23
C ASN A 74 -4.15 19.87 1.19
N PRO A 75 -4.32 21.16 1.52
CA PRO A 75 -4.76 22.14 0.55
C PRO A 75 -3.72 22.31 -0.57
N PRO A 76 -4.14 22.34 -1.85
CA PRO A 76 -3.23 22.51 -2.97
C PRO A 76 -2.49 23.86 -2.89
N GLY A 77 -1.23 23.91 -3.35
CA GLY A 77 -0.50 25.16 -3.58
C GLY A 77 0.47 25.62 -2.48
N ARG A 78 0.59 24.90 -1.36
CA ARG A 78 1.61 25.20 -0.34
C ARG A 78 2.69 24.11 -0.32
N LYS A 79 3.94 24.48 -0.59
CA LYS A 79 5.09 23.59 -0.33
C LYS A 79 5.16 23.33 1.17
N LEU A 80 4.97 22.08 1.55
CA LEU A 80 5.09 21.64 2.93
C LEU A 80 6.40 20.88 3.12
N PRO A 81 7.03 20.95 4.31
CA PRO A 81 8.23 20.17 4.59
C PRO A 81 7.95 18.66 4.54
N LYS A 82 6.71 18.25 4.84
CA LYS A 82 6.21 16.89 4.69
C LYS A 82 4.75 16.93 4.24
N TYR A 83 4.41 16.06 3.30
CA TYR A 83 3.05 15.84 2.82
C TYR A 83 2.48 14.60 3.51
N ARG A 84 1.26 14.71 4.04
CA ARG A 84 0.54 13.60 4.67
C ARG A 84 -0.63 13.22 3.78
N TYR A 85 -0.92 11.94 3.69
CA TYR A 85 -1.94 11.37 2.83
C TYR A 85 -2.73 10.30 3.57
N LEU A 86 -4.05 10.28 3.35
CA LEU A 86 -4.86 9.11 3.69
C LEU A 86 -4.83 8.14 2.51
N VAL A 87 -4.68 6.85 2.82
CA VAL A 87 -4.50 5.82 1.82
C VAL A 87 -5.47 4.66 2.03
N ASN A 88 -5.97 4.15 0.91
CA ASN A 88 -6.79 2.95 0.87
C ASN A 88 -6.13 1.91 -0.03
N GLY A 89 -5.77 0.78 0.58
CA GLY A 89 -5.20 -0.37 -0.09
C GLY A 89 -6.25 -1.15 -0.89
N ARG A 90 -5.81 -1.74 -2.00
CA ARG A 90 -6.60 -2.68 -2.80
C ARG A 90 -6.06 -4.09 -2.61
N GLY A 91 -6.93 -5.02 -2.21
CA GLY A 91 -6.56 -6.40 -1.90
C GLY A 91 -5.77 -6.52 -0.60
N SER A 92 -5.10 -7.65 -0.42
CA SER A 92 -4.19 -7.91 0.71
C SER A 92 -2.82 -7.27 0.46
N LEU A 93 -2.28 -6.56 1.45
CA LEU A 93 -0.86 -6.16 1.46
C LEU A 93 -0.03 -7.42 1.72
N GLY A 94 0.86 -7.79 0.80
CA GLY A 94 1.58 -9.05 0.93
C GLY A 94 2.72 -9.21 -0.06
N ASN A 95 3.41 -10.33 0.02
CA ASN A 95 4.49 -10.62 -0.92
C ASN A 95 3.88 -10.92 -2.30
N LEU A 96 4.04 -9.97 -3.23
CA LEU A 96 3.61 -10.10 -4.64
C LEU A 96 4.27 -11.29 -5.37
N ARG A 97 5.18 -12.01 -4.72
CA ARG A 97 5.76 -13.28 -5.20
C ARG A 97 4.81 -14.50 -5.17
N SER A 98 3.58 -14.41 -4.67
CA SER A 98 2.66 -15.57 -4.61
C SER A 98 1.47 -15.48 -5.58
N LYS A 99 1.72 -15.20 -6.87
CA LYS A 99 0.71 -15.40 -7.93
C LYS A 99 1.21 -16.14 -9.19
N HIS A 100 2.24 -16.97 -9.06
CA HIS A 100 2.50 -18.05 -10.02
C HIS A 100 2.60 -19.36 -9.25
N GLY A 101 1.45 -20.01 -9.04
CA GLY A 101 1.39 -21.27 -8.30
C GLY A 101 0.01 -21.87 -8.16
N ILE A 102 -0.95 -21.58 -9.05
CA ILE A 102 -2.11 -22.46 -9.19
C ILE A 102 -1.68 -23.61 -10.09
N LYS A 103 -0.99 -24.62 -9.54
CA LYS A 103 -1.12 -25.97 -10.08
C LYS A 103 -2.35 -26.57 -9.42
N LYS A 104 -3.42 -26.71 -10.20
CA LYS A 104 -4.55 -27.56 -9.83
C LYS A 104 -3.99 -28.94 -9.46
N PRO A 105 -4.31 -29.53 -8.30
CA PRO A 105 -4.07 -30.94 -8.10
C PRO A 105 -4.94 -31.67 -9.11
N GLY A 106 -4.31 -32.46 -9.98
CA GLY A 106 -5.01 -33.41 -10.82
C GLY A 106 -5.84 -34.32 -9.91
N THR A 107 -7.13 -34.37 -10.17
CA THR A 107 -8.01 -35.45 -9.73
C THR A 107 -7.52 -36.76 -10.38
N PRO A 108 -7.78 -37.91 -9.72
CA PRO A 108 -7.02 -39.16 -9.84
C PRO A 108 -7.07 -39.83 -11.22
#